data_AF-A0AAN9V1R5-F1
#
_entry.id   AF-A0AAN9V1R5-F1
#
_cell.length_a   1.000
_cell.length_b   1.000
_cell.length_c   1.000
_cell.angle_alpha   90.00
_cell.angle_beta   90.00
_cell.angle_gamma   90.00
#
_symmetry.space_group_name_H-M   'P 1'
#
loop_
_entity.id
_entity.type
_entity.pdbx_description
1 polymer ?
#
loop_
_entity_poly.entity_id
_entity_poly.type
_entity_poly.pdbx_seq_one_letter_code
_entity_poly.pdbx_strand_id
1 'polypeptide(L)'
;MATPPAPGSFVQLGGGNSRRRGVNAVIEELRVHFSSQPRFTFEGLLGRGAYGLTCRVVENLGGNAHRKLAVKRAADAAHHADLRNEMRYLRVSVVMVGIKGGPFPEHAFAPVLKFIDFGMAKEGAIGLSENLRKAAMVMMTLITRQANWSQRRVVYQGIDTSAAEILPAPLGHFGTRYATLDAELRDLLARCLAWQVRDRPSLAAMLRAAEAGARKGAAAYGQGSPRETDPFIAAVLRRMIYDGETEPGDASFDQVVFGQINRANAAIQRDDG
;
A
#
# COMPACT_ATOMS: atom_id res chain seq x y z
N MET A 1 -45.27 31.97 -24.38
CA MET A 1 -44.22 32.69 -23.64
C MET A 1 -43.68 31.75 -22.57
N ALA A 2 -42.35 31.63 -22.48
CA ALA A 2 -41.64 30.42 -22.07
C ALA A 2 -41.78 30.01 -20.59
N THR A 3 -41.84 28.70 -20.40
CA THR A 3 -41.90 27.92 -19.16
C THR A 3 -40.56 27.94 -18.38
N PRO A 4 -40.58 27.80 -17.04
CA PRO A 4 -39.35 27.71 -16.23
C PRO A 4 -38.61 26.38 -16.47
N PRO A 5 -37.27 26.35 -16.36
CA PRO A 5 -36.49 25.14 -16.59
C PRO A 5 -36.66 24.12 -15.46
N ALA A 6 -36.65 22.84 -15.84
CA ALA A 6 -36.75 21.69 -14.95
C ALA A 6 -35.49 21.52 -14.06
N PRO A 7 -35.63 20.99 -12.84
CA PRO A 7 -34.51 20.73 -11.95
C PRO A 7 -33.71 19.52 -12.46
N GLY A 8 -32.52 19.76 -13.01
CA GLY A 8 -31.68 18.66 -13.52
C GLY A 8 -30.51 19.01 -14.43
N SER A 9 -30.18 20.29 -14.66
CA SER A 9 -29.00 20.66 -15.45
C SER A 9 -27.78 20.87 -14.56
N PHE A 10 -26.92 19.85 -14.49
CA PHE A 10 -25.54 20.04 -14.06
C PHE A 10 -24.85 20.96 -15.08
N VAL A 11 -24.65 22.22 -14.70
CA VAL A 11 -23.69 23.08 -15.38
C VAL A 11 -22.31 22.49 -15.10
N GLN A 12 -21.68 21.93 -16.13
CA GLN A 12 -20.28 21.55 -16.08
C GLN A 12 -19.43 22.83 -16.11
N LEU A 13 -19.28 23.46 -14.95
CA LEU A 13 -18.37 24.60 -14.78
C LEU A 13 -16.93 24.09 -14.84
N GLY A 14 -16.18 24.59 -15.82
CA GLY A 14 -14.78 24.26 -16.08
C GLY A 14 -13.86 24.55 -14.90
N GLY A 15 -13.63 23.54 -14.05
CA GLY A 15 -12.70 23.60 -12.91
C GLY A 15 -11.27 23.11 -13.21
N GLY A 16 -10.98 22.63 -14.42
CA GLY A 16 -9.71 21.96 -14.75
C GLY A 16 -8.49 22.89 -14.85
N ASN A 17 -8.66 24.11 -15.36
CA ASN A 17 -7.55 25.02 -15.64
C ASN A 17 -7.14 25.87 -14.43
N SER A 18 -8.08 26.26 -13.57
CA SER A 18 -7.82 27.10 -12.39
C SER A 18 -7.08 26.34 -11.29
N ARG A 19 -7.45 25.06 -11.07
CA ARG A 19 -6.79 24.16 -10.11
C ARG A 19 -5.35 23.83 -10.51
N ARG A 20 -5.09 23.62 -11.82
CA ARG A 20 -3.74 23.36 -12.34
C ARG A 20 -2.82 24.59 -12.20
N ARG A 21 -3.33 25.80 -12.43
CA ARG A 21 -2.56 27.05 -12.22
C ARG A 21 -2.18 27.25 -10.75
N GLY A 22 -3.11 26.99 -9.82
CA GLY A 22 -2.84 27.10 -8.39
C GLY A 22 -1.74 26.14 -7.91
N VAL A 23 -1.78 24.88 -8.35
CA VAL A 23 -0.77 23.88 -7.96
C VAL A 23 0.62 24.22 -8.48
N ASN A 24 0.76 24.69 -9.71
CA ASN A 24 2.08 25.06 -10.25
C ASN A 24 2.67 26.27 -9.53
N ALA A 25 1.85 27.26 -9.16
CA ALA A 25 2.30 28.39 -8.36
C ALA A 25 2.83 27.95 -6.98
N VAL A 26 2.12 27.02 -6.33
CA VAL A 26 2.51 26.46 -5.03
C VAL A 26 3.81 25.65 -5.12
N ILE A 27 4.05 24.94 -6.24
CA ILE A 27 5.33 24.25 -6.50
C ILE A 27 6.46 25.25 -6.68
N GLU A 28 6.24 26.31 -7.44
CA GLU A 28 7.27 27.33 -7.68
C GLU A 28 7.65 28.05 -6.39
N GLU A 29 6.66 28.40 -5.56
CA GLU A 29 6.90 28.98 -4.24
C GLU A 29 7.75 28.05 -3.35
N LEU A 30 7.47 26.74 -3.35
CA LEU A 30 8.29 25.77 -2.61
C LEU A 30 9.72 25.71 -3.14
N ARG A 31 9.90 25.72 -4.47
CA ARG A 31 11.22 25.75 -5.10
C ARG A 31 11.97 27.00 -4.68
N VAL A 32 11.37 28.18 -4.81
CA VAL A 32 11.96 29.47 -4.43
C VAL A 32 12.33 29.47 -2.94
N HIS A 33 11.43 29.03 -2.07
CA HIS A 33 11.67 29.00 -0.63
C HIS A 33 12.87 28.11 -0.24
N PHE A 34 12.93 26.88 -0.74
CA PHE A 34 14.03 25.96 -0.40
C PHE A 34 15.34 26.35 -1.09
N SER A 35 15.30 26.80 -2.34
CA SER A 35 16.51 27.27 -3.04
C SER A 35 17.07 28.58 -2.49
N SER A 36 16.28 29.37 -1.76
CA SER A 36 16.77 30.58 -1.08
C SER A 36 17.60 30.28 0.17
N GLN A 37 17.57 29.05 0.68
CA GLN A 37 18.27 28.64 1.89
C GLN A 37 19.48 27.78 1.53
N PRO A 38 20.72 28.18 1.87
CA PRO A 38 21.94 27.44 1.48
C PRO A 38 22.00 25.99 1.98
N ARG A 39 21.24 25.70 3.04
CA ARG A 39 21.14 24.38 3.66
C ARG A 39 20.29 23.41 2.83
N PHE A 40 19.45 23.89 1.90
CA PHE A 40 18.46 23.05 1.23
C PHE A 40 18.57 23.13 -0.30
N THR A 41 18.25 22.01 -0.94
CA THR A 41 18.11 21.92 -2.41
C THR A 41 16.75 21.29 -2.72
N PHE A 42 15.93 21.99 -3.50
CA PHE A 42 14.68 21.43 -4.01
C PHE A 42 14.96 20.47 -5.18
N GLU A 43 14.56 19.20 -5.07
CA GLU A 43 14.79 18.20 -6.14
C GLU A 43 13.55 17.97 -7.02
N GLY A 44 12.33 18.15 -6.50
CA GLY A 44 11.13 17.95 -7.31
C GLY A 44 9.87 17.60 -6.54
N LEU A 45 8.78 17.35 -7.27
CA LEU A 45 7.51 16.88 -6.72
C LEU A 45 7.52 15.34 -6.61
N LEU A 46 7.15 14.82 -5.43
CA LEU A 46 6.99 13.38 -5.18
C LEU A 46 5.57 12.90 -5.43
N GLY A 47 4.58 13.73 -5.11
CA GLY A 47 3.18 13.33 -5.23
C GLY A 47 2.20 14.46 -4.94
N ARG A 48 0.97 14.25 -5.39
CA ARG A 48 -0.18 15.12 -5.11
C ARG A 48 -1.18 14.29 -4.31
N GLY A 49 -1.38 14.67 -3.05
CA GLY A 49 -2.44 14.11 -2.21
C GLY A 49 -3.73 14.92 -2.38
N ALA A 50 -4.82 14.39 -1.83
CA ALA A 50 -6.12 15.09 -1.83
C ALA A 50 -6.06 16.48 -1.14
N TYR A 51 -5.09 16.68 -0.23
CA TYR A 51 -5.02 17.84 0.67
C TYR A 51 -3.73 18.66 0.50
N GLY A 52 -2.81 18.23 -0.38
CA GLY A 52 -1.51 18.86 -0.44
C GLY A 52 -0.54 18.27 -1.45
N LEU A 53 0.62 18.89 -1.52
CA LEU A 53 1.74 18.51 -2.37
C LEU A 53 2.83 17.93 -1.49
N THR A 54 3.46 16.86 -1.95
CA THR A 54 4.68 16.33 -1.34
C THR A 54 5.82 16.59 -2.29
N CYS A 55 6.87 17.28 -1.83
CA CYS A 55 8.10 17.50 -2.60
C CYS A 55 9.30 16.82 -1.95
N ARG A 56 10.33 16.58 -2.75
CA ARG A 56 11.63 16.09 -2.31
C ARG A 56 12.57 17.28 -2.12
N VAL A 57 13.20 17.33 -0.96
CA VAL A 57 14.20 18.33 -0.59
C VAL A 57 15.43 17.62 -0.06
N VAL A 58 16.62 18.03 -0.47
CA VAL A 58 17.88 17.61 0.12
C VAL A 58 18.29 18.64 1.15
N GLU A 59 18.69 18.18 2.33
CA GLU A 59 19.28 18.99 3.36
C GLU A 59 20.78 18.69 3.46
N ASN A 60 21.60 19.72 3.30
CA ASN A 60 23.05 19.68 3.45
C ASN A 60 23.40 19.86 4.93
N LEU A 61 24.03 18.85 5.54
CA LEU A 61 24.36 18.83 6.97
C LEU A 61 25.77 19.36 7.26
N GLY A 62 26.51 19.77 6.22
CA GLY A 62 27.91 20.18 6.28
C GLY A 62 28.85 19.07 5.80
N GLY A 63 29.99 19.47 5.22
CA GLY A 63 30.90 18.55 4.54
C GLY A 63 30.21 17.83 3.37
N ASN A 64 30.48 16.53 3.19
CA ASN A 64 29.83 15.68 2.18
C ASN A 64 28.51 15.04 2.67
N ALA A 65 28.06 15.37 3.89
CA ALA A 65 26.88 14.76 4.49
C ALA A 65 25.59 15.46 4.04
N HIS A 66 24.63 14.68 3.56
CA HIS A 66 23.32 15.15 3.13
C HIS A 66 22.22 14.15 3.51
N ARG A 67 20.98 14.62 3.65
CA ARG A 67 19.80 13.76 3.80
C ARG A 67 18.66 14.17 2.88
N LYS A 68 17.94 13.19 2.33
CA LYS A 68 16.75 13.39 1.52
C LYS A 68 15.50 13.42 2.40
N LEU A 69 14.68 14.44 2.22
CA LEU A 69 13.45 14.70 2.94
C LEU A 69 12.26 14.68 1.99
N ALA A 70 11.12 14.19 2.48
CA ALA A 70 9.82 14.42 1.89
C ALA A 70 9.12 15.52 2.69
N VAL A 71 8.78 16.62 2.05
CA VAL A 71 8.10 17.77 2.67
C VAL A 71 6.68 17.84 2.12
N LYS A 72 5.69 17.79 3.02
CA LYS A 72 4.28 17.92 2.66
C LYS A 72 3.80 19.35 2.95
N ARG A 73 3.20 19.98 1.95
CA ARG A 73 2.61 21.32 2.04
C ARG A 73 1.14 21.23 1.67
N ALA A 74 0.28 21.89 2.44
CA ALA A 74 -1.12 22.04 2.06
C ALA A 74 -1.23 22.81 0.74
N ALA A 75 -2.20 22.43 -0.09
CA ALA A 75 -2.39 23.05 -1.40
C ALA A 75 -3.01 24.45 -1.30
N ASP A 76 -3.80 24.70 -0.26
CA ASP A 76 -4.46 25.97 0.04
C ASP A 76 -4.82 26.04 1.54
N ALA A 77 -5.34 27.20 1.96
CA ALA A 77 -5.72 27.45 3.35
C ALA A 77 -6.81 26.51 3.88
N ALA A 78 -7.70 25.99 3.01
CA ALA A 78 -8.77 25.09 3.43
C ALA A 78 -8.22 23.74 3.93
N HIS A 79 -7.10 23.30 3.37
CA HIS A 79 -6.43 22.05 3.73
C HIS A 79 -5.37 22.18 4.82
N HIS A 80 -5.18 23.37 5.40
CA HIS A 80 -4.27 23.58 6.52
C HIS A 80 -4.69 22.77 7.76
N ALA A 81 -5.99 22.60 7.99
CA ALA A 81 -6.52 21.83 9.11
C ALA A 81 -6.13 20.35 9.01
N ASP A 82 -6.22 19.77 7.80
CA ASP A 82 -5.87 18.38 7.54
C ASP A 82 -4.37 18.12 7.74
N LEU A 83 -3.51 19.04 7.26
CA LEU A 83 -2.06 18.93 7.48
C LEU A 83 -1.71 19.07 8.97
N ARG A 84 -2.37 19.96 9.71
CA ARG A 84 -2.20 20.06 11.16
C ARG A 84 -2.65 18.79 11.89
N ASN A 85 -3.74 18.17 11.43
CA ASN A 85 -4.20 16.89 11.94
C ASN A 85 -3.16 15.78 11.69
N GLU A 86 -2.60 15.71 10.49
CA GLU A 86 -1.51 14.78 10.17
C GLU A 86 -0.28 15.00 11.05
N MET A 87 0.14 16.25 11.25
CA MET A 87 1.23 16.59 12.17
C MET A 87 0.94 16.14 13.59
N ARG A 88 -0.31 16.26 14.06
CA ARG A 88 -0.70 15.82 15.41
C ARG A 88 -0.50 14.31 15.57
N TYR A 89 -0.98 13.50 14.62
CA TYR A 89 -0.83 12.04 14.69
C TYR A 89 0.61 11.58 14.45
N LEU A 90 1.34 12.17 13.49
CA LEU A 90 2.73 11.80 13.21
C LEU A 90 3.70 12.19 14.32
N ARG A 91 3.43 13.27 15.08
CA ARG A 91 4.28 13.65 16.23
C ARG A 91 4.25 12.63 17.36
N VAL A 92 3.15 11.88 17.50
CA VAL A 92 2.95 10.88 18.56
C VAL A 92 3.06 9.44 18.05
N SER A 93 3.15 9.24 16.73
CA SER A 93 3.13 7.92 16.12
C SER A 93 4.02 7.87 14.87
N VAL A 94 5.19 7.26 15.02
CA VAL A 94 5.96 6.73 13.89
C VAL A 94 5.69 5.23 13.87
N VAL A 95 4.65 4.80 13.15
CA VAL A 95 4.33 3.37 13.04
C VAL A 95 5.15 2.77 11.92
N MET A 96 6.29 2.21 12.30
CA MET A 96 7.10 1.35 11.45
C MET A 96 6.72 -0.09 11.72
N VAL A 97 6.25 -0.80 10.71
CA VAL A 97 6.17 -2.25 10.75
C VAL A 97 7.53 -2.76 10.32
N GLY A 98 8.27 -3.17 11.35
CA GLY A 98 9.59 -3.72 11.23
C GLY A 98 10.74 -2.78 11.49
N ILE A 99 11.80 -3.36 12.01
CA ILE A 99 13.14 -2.80 12.11
C ILE A 99 14.07 -3.91 11.63
N LYS A 100 15.09 -3.59 10.82
CA LYS A 100 16.10 -4.57 10.43
C LYS A 100 16.76 -5.11 11.70
N GLY A 101 16.64 -6.41 11.95
CA GLY A 101 17.09 -7.05 13.21
C GLY A 101 16.07 -7.01 14.36
N GLY A 102 14.81 -6.64 14.10
CA GLY A 102 13.71 -6.74 15.05
C GLY A 102 13.23 -8.16 15.31
N PRO A 103 12.18 -8.34 16.13
CA PRO A 103 11.66 -9.66 16.51
C PRO A 103 10.97 -10.43 15.37
N PHE A 104 10.91 -9.85 14.17
CA PHE A 104 10.28 -10.43 12.98
C PHE A 104 11.38 -10.70 11.94
N PRO A 105 11.82 -11.96 11.80
CA PRO A 105 12.86 -12.35 10.84
C PRO A 105 12.53 -11.95 9.39
N GLU A 106 11.25 -11.83 9.04
CA GLU A 106 10.76 -11.48 7.72
C GLU A 106 11.21 -10.06 7.29
N HIS A 107 11.47 -9.16 8.24
CA HIS A 107 11.98 -7.81 7.97
C HIS A 107 13.48 -7.78 7.59
N ALA A 108 14.16 -8.93 7.61
CA ALA A 108 15.45 -9.06 6.95
C ALA A 108 15.30 -9.06 5.41
N PHE A 109 14.13 -9.47 4.91
CA PHE A 109 13.86 -9.69 3.48
C PHE A 109 12.86 -8.68 2.90
N ALA A 110 11.93 -8.19 3.70
CA ALA A 110 10.96 -7.16 3.30
C ALA A 110 11.37 -5.76 3.81
N PRO A 111 11.19 -4.70 2.99
CA PRO A 111 11.44 -3.34 3.45
C PRO A 111 10.56 -2.99 4.65
N VAL A 112 11.12 -2.22 5.57
CA VAL A 112 10.36 -1.62 6.68
C VAL A 112 9.19 -0.84 6.11
N LEU A 113 7.97 -1.30 6.39
CA LEU A 113 6.76 -0.62 5.98
C LEU A 113 6.48 0.50 6.96
N LYS A 114 6.19 1.69 6.45
CA LYS A 114 5.80 2.84 7.27
C LYS A 114 4.37 3.20 6.94
N PHE A 115 3.51 3.22 7.97
CA PHE A 115 2.21 3.85 7.81
C PHE A 115 2.43 5.36 7.74
N ILE A 116 1.90 5.96 6.69
CA ILE A 116 1.99 7.39 6.40
C ILE A 116 0.60 7.90 6.03
N ASP A 117 0.49 9.22 5.86
CA ASP A 117 -0.73 9.89 5.38
C ASP A 117 -1.91 9.84 6.36
N PHE A 118 -1.69 10.39 7.56
CA PHE A 118 -2.71 10.48 8.63
C PHE A 118 -3.60 11.73 8.51
N GLY A 119 -3.62 12.44 7.38
CA GLY A 119 -4.43 13.66 7.21
C GLY A 119 -5.91 13.46 7.52
N MET A 120 -6.44 12.28 7.17
CA MET A 120 -7.84 11.89 7.40
C MET A 120 -8.05 11.03 8.64
N ALA A 121 -7.02 10.82 9.46
CA ALA A 121 -7.14 10.03 10.67
C ALA A 121 -8.07 10.72 11.68
N LYS A 122 -8.99 9.94 12.24
CA LYS A 122 -9.95 10.37 13.25
C LYS A 122 -10.13 9.25 14.26
N GLU A 123 -10.25 9.61 15.52
CA GLU A 123 -10.69 8.67 16.55
C GLU A 123 -12.18 8.36 16.35
N GLY A 124 -12.56 7.10 16.55
CA GLY A 124 -13.94 6.68 16.37
C GLY A 124 -14.15 5.23 16.77
N ALA A 125 -15.36 4.92 17.26
CA ALA A 125 -15.71 3.61 17.81
C ALA A 125 -15.54 2.45 16.81
N ILE A 126 -15.69 2.72 15.51
CA ILE A 126 -15.54 1.72 14.44
C ILE A 126 -14.20 1.81 13.71
N GLY A 127 -13.33 2.77 14.08
CA GLY A 127 -12.10 3.07 13.34
C GLY A 127 -11.18 1.86 13.24
N LEU A 128 -11.05 1.08 14.31
CA LEU A 128 -10.26 -0.13 14.31
C LEU A 128 -10.76 -1.13 13.26
N SER A 129 -12.06 -1.44 13.30
CA SER A 129 -12.66 -2.42 12.39
C SER A 129 -12.58 -2.00 10.92
N GLU A 130 -12.78 -0.71 10.63
CA GLU A 130 -12.61 -0.17 9.27
C GLU A 130 -11.15 -0.21 8.82
N ASN A 131 -10.19 0.03 9.71
CA ASN A 131 -8.76 -0.10 9.39
C ASN A 131 -8.40 -1.55 9.06
N LEU A 132 -8.92 -2.54 9.79
CA LEU A 132 -8.69 -3.95 9.48
C LEU A 132 -9.29 -4.34 8.12
N ARG A 133 -10.51 -3.87 7.82
CA ARG A 133 -11.13 -4.07 6.50
C ARG A 133 -10.26 -3.46 5.39
N LYS A 134 -9.76 -2.23 5.56
CA LYS A 134 -8.87 -1.58 4.59
C LYS A 134 -7.55 -2.34 4.40
N ALA A 135 -6.95 -2.84 5.48
CA ALA A 135 -5.76 -3.68 5.39
C ALA A 135 -6.04 -4.97 4.58
N ALA A 136 -7.19 -5.60 4.79
CA ALA A 136 -7.62 -6.75 3.99
C ALA A 136 -7.85 -6.39 2.51
N MET A 137 -8.36 -5.19 2.20
CA MET A 137 -8.49 -4.72 0.82
C MET A 137 -7.12 -4.57 0.13
N VAL A 138 -6.11 -4.08 0.85
CA VAL A 138 -4.73 -4.04 0.32
C VAL A 138 -4.21 -5.44 0.04
N MET A 139 -4.42 -6.40 0.96
CA MET A 139 -4.05 -7.79 0.74
C MET A 139 -4.78 -8.40 -0.47
N MET A 140 -6.06 -8.09 -0.67
CA MET A 140 -6.80 -8.49 -1.87
C MET A 140 -6.18 -7.92 -3.14
N THR A 141 -5.80 -6.64 -3.15
CA THR A 141 -5.11 -6.04 -4.30
C THR A 141 -3.78 -6.74 -4.60
N LEU A 142 -3.02 -7.15 -3.59
CA LEU A 142 -1.79 -7.91 -3.79
C LEU A 142 -2.06 -9.31 -4.36
N ILE A 143 -3.02 -10.06 -3.79
CA ILE A 143 -3.38 -11.41 -4.24
C ILE A 143 -3.95 -11.39 -5.67
N THR A 144 -4.86 -10.45 -5.94
CA THR A 144 -5.53 -10.35 -7.24
C THR A 144 -4.68 -9.67 -8.29
N ARG A 145 -3.66 -8.91 -7.87
CA ARG A 145 -2.87 -7.98 -8.70
C ARG A 145 -3.73 -6.96 -9.44
N GLN A 146 -4.86 -6.59 -8.85
CA GLN A 146 -5.83 -5.66 -9.42
C GLN A 146 -6.13 -4.52 -8.44
N ALA A 147 -6.07 -3.29 -8.95
CA ALA A 147 -6.55 -2.13 -8.21
C ALA A 147 -8.07 -2.20 -7.97
N ASN A 148 -8.81 -2.79 -8.92
CA ASN A 148 -10.26 -2.91 -8.89
C ASN A 148 -10.67 -4.38 -9.05
N TRP A 149 -10.80 -5.09 -7.94
CA TRP A 149 -11.31 -6.47 -7.89
C TRP A 149 -12.80 -6.48 -7.52
N SER A 150 -13.49 -7.61 -7.79
CA SER A 150 -14.93 -7.72 -7.56
C SER A 150 -15.27 -7.74 -6.06
N GLN A 151 -16.02 -6.74 -5.60
CA GLN A 151 -16.52 -6.67 -4.22
C GLN A 151 -17.92 -7.27 -4.07
N ARG A 152 -18.28 -8.23 -4.95
CA ARG A 152 -19.57 -8.91 -4.89
C ARG A 152 -19.75 -9.57 -3.52
N ARG A 153 -20.94 -9.42 -2.96
CA ARG A 153 -21.33 -10.02 -1.67
C ARG A 153 -21.78 -11.46 -1.85
N VAL A 154 -21.30 -12.31 -0.95
CA VAL A 154 -21.67 -13.73 -0.85
C VAL A 154 -21.70 -14.15 0.61
N VAL A 155 -22.47 -15.19 0.92
CA VAL A 155 -22.48 -15.79 2.25
C VAL A 155 -21.41 -16.87 2.32
N TYR A 156 -20.44 -16.69 3.20
CA TYR A 156 -19.36 -17.63 3.46
C TYR A 156 -19.35 -17.99 4.94
N GLN A 157 -19.56 -19.27 5.26
CA GLN A 157 -19.65 -19.76 6.65
C GLN A 157 -20.62 -18.95 7.54
N GLY A 158 -21.77 -18.55 6.97
CA GLY A 158 -22.78 -17.75 7.68
C GLY A 158 -22.49 -16.25 7.75
N ILE A 159 -21.38 -15.77 7.20
CA ILE A 159 -20.99 -14.36 7.17
C ILE A 159 -21.20 -13.77 5.77
N ASP A 160 -21.84 -12.61 5.70
CA ASP A 160 -21.96 -11.84 4.46
C ASP A 160 -20.65 -11.07 4.20
N THR A 161 -19.92 -11.44 3.15
CA THR A 161 -18.57 -10.94 2.87
C THR A 161 -18.42 -10.48 1.42
N SER A 162 -17.57 -9.48 1.19
CA SER A 162 -17.20 -9.04 -0.16
C SER A 162 -16.02 -9.81 -0.76
N ALA A 163 -15.58 -10.94 -0.17
CA ALA A 163 -14.42 -11.70 -0.61
C ALA A 163 -14.67 -12.67 -1.78
N ALA A 164 -15.76 -12.51 -2.53
CA ALA A 164 -16.20 -13.46 -3.55
C ALA A 164 -15.15 -13.78 -4.63
N GLU A 165 -14.25 -12.84 -4.95
CA GLU A 165 -13.17 -13.03 -5.92
C GLU A 165 -12.25 -14.21 -5.58
N ILE A 166 -11.92 -14.41 -4.30
CA ILE A 166 -10.94 -15.41 -3.85
C ILE A 166 -11.57 -16.68 -3.25
N LEU A 167 -12.90 -16.72 -3.11
CA LEU A 167 -13.60 -17.86 -2.53
C LEU A 167 -13.81 -18.98 -3.55
N PRO A 168 -13.70 -20.26 -3.17
CA PRO A 168 -13.90 -21.37 -4.09
C PRO A 168 -15.34 -21.41 -4.63
N ALA A 169 -15.50 -22.04 -5.81
CA ALA A 169 -16.82 -22.32 -6.36
C ALA A 169 -17.63 -23.26 -5.43
N PRO A 170 -18.97 -23.17 -5.40
CA PRO A 170 -19.81 -22.27 -6.21
C PRO A 170 -19.96 -20.86 -5.61
N LEU A 171 -19.35 -20.58 -4.45
CA LEU A 171 -19.51 -19.31 -3.73
C LEU A 171 -18.81 -18.17 -4.46
N GLY A 172 -17.56 -18.38 -4.89
CA GLY A 172 -16.82 -17.42 -5.71
C GLY A 172 -16.75 -17.84 -7.17
N HIS A 173 -16.94 -16.87 -8.06
CA HIS A 173 -16.90 -17.10 -9.51
C HIS A 173 -15.47 -17.27 -10.03
N PHE A 174 -14.49 -16.73 -9.30
CA PHE A 174 -13.09 -16.65 -9.71
C PHE A 174 -12.15 -17.42 -8.79
N GLY A 175 -12.65 -18.12 -7.77
CA GLY A 175 -11.80 -18.82 -6.79
C GLY A 175 -10.88 -19.87 -7.38
N THR A 176 -11.23 -20.46 -8.52
CA THR A 176 -10.37 -21.39 -9.25
C THR A 176 -9.08 -20.73 -9.76
N ARG A 177 -9.08 -19.41 -10.00
CA ARG A 177 -7.87 -18.64 -10.35
C ARG A 177 -6.87 -18.59 -9.20
N TYR A 178 -7.36 -18.78 -7.97
CA TYR A 178 -6.58 -18.69 -6.74
C TYR A 178 -6.55 -20.03 -6.01
N ALA A 179 -6.48 -21.14 -6.76
CA ALA A 179 -6.51 -22.49 -6.19
C ALA A 179 -5.38 -22.74 -5.18
N THR A 180 -4.23 -22.10 -5.36
CA THR A 180 -3.06 -22.22 -4.47
C THR A 180 -3.06 -21.21 -3.32
N LEU A 181 -4.07 -20.33 -3.21
CA LEU A 181 -4.16 -19.40 -2.09
C LEU A 181 -4.39 -20.19 -0.79
N ASP A 182 -3.56 -19.88 0.21
CA ASP A 182 -3.64 -20.47 1.55
C ASP A 182 -5.06 -20.37 2.13
N ALA A 183 -5.59 -21.51 2.58
CA ALA A 183 -6.97 -21.61 3.02
C ALA A 183 -7.24 -20.76 4.28
N GLU A 184 -6.28 -20.67 5.19
CA GLU A 184 -6.42 -19.88 6.41
C GLU A 184 -6.36 -18.38 6.11
N LEU A 185 -5.47 -17.95 5.21
CA LEU A 185 -5.43 -16.58 4.72
C LEU A 185 -6.75 -16.22 4.01
N ARG A 186 -7.29 -17.11 3.18
CA ARG A 186 -8.58 -16.93 2.52
C ARG A 186 -9.70 -16.72 3.54
N ASP A 187 -9.77 -17.57 4.56
CA ASP A 187 -10.76 -17.49 5.63
C ASP A 187 -10.62 -16.21 6.46
N LEU A 188 -9.39 -15.82 6.82
CA LEU A 188 -9.10 -14.56 7.49
C LEU A 188 -9.59 -13.36 6.68
N LEU A 189 -9.27 -13.30 5.38
CA LEU A 189 -9.69 -12.19 4.51
C LEU A 189 -11.21 -12.14 4.35
N ALA A 190 -11.87 -13.29 4.22
CA ALA A 190 -13.33 -13.36 4.17
C ALA A 190 -13.99 -12.73 5.41
N ARG A 191 -13.45 -13.00 6.61
CA ARG A 191 -13.95 -12.38 7.86
C ARG A 191 -13.58 -10.90 7.97
N CYS A 192 -12.37 -10.50 7.61
CA CYS A 192 -11.98 -9.08 7.61
C CYS A 192 -12.83 -8.23 6.65
N LEU A 193 -13.29 -8.84 5.55
CA LEU A 193 -14.14 -8.22 4.53
C LEU A 193 -15.64 -8.43 4.80
N ALA A 194 -16.01 -8.92 5.98
CA ALA A 194 -17.40 -9.05 6.38
C ALA A 194 -18.11 -7.70 6.35
N TRP A 195 -19.34 -7.71 5.87
CA TRP A 195 -20.19 -6.52 5.78
C TRP A 195 -20.52 -5.97 7.17
N GLN A 196 -20.93 -6.86 8.08
CA GLN A 196 -21.25 -6.50 9.45
C GLN A 196 -19.97 -6.36 10.28
N VAL A 197 -19.85 -5.25 11.01
CA VAL A 197 -18.69 -4.95 11.87
C VAL A 197 -18.44 -6.03 12.91
N ARG A 198 -19.52 -6.60 13.47
CA ARG A 198 -19.47 -7.65 14.51
C ARG A 198 -18.87 -8.98 14.01
N ASP A 199 -18.92 -9.23 12.70
CA ASP A 199 -18.43 -10.48 12.10
C ASP A 199 -16.94 -10.37 11.72
N ARG A 200 -16.36 -9.16 11.86
CA ARG A 200 -14.93 -8.92 11.60
C ARG A 200 -14.09 -9.30 12.82
N PRO A 201 -12.88 -9.83 12.62
CA PRO A 201 -12.01 -10.18 13.74
C PRO A 201 -11.55 -8.93 14.50
N SER A 202 -11.15 -9.12 15.75
CA SER A 202 -10.42 -8.09 16.50
C SER A 202 -8.99 -7.94 15.97
N LEU A 203 -8.35 -6.81 16.28
CA LEU A 203 -6.94 -6.59 15.92
C LEU A 203 -6.04 -7.69 16.49
N ALA A 204 -6.27 -8.11 17.74
CA ALA A 204 -5.50 -9.18 18.36
C ALA A 204 -5.68 -10.53 17.65
N ALA A 205 -6.90 -10.84 17.17
CA ALA A 205 -7.15 -12.05 16.41
C ALA A 205 -6.48 -11.99 15.02
N MET A 206 -6.55 -10.84 14.34
CA MET A 206 -5.89 -10.63 13.05
C MET A 206 -4.37 -10.71 13.17
N LEU A 207 -3.78 -10.12 14.23
CA LEU A 207 -2.34 -10.20 14.49
C LEU A 207 -1.90 -11.65 14.69
N ARG A 208 -2.57 -12.41 15.55
CA ARG A 208 -2.24 -13.82 15.78
C ARG A 208 -2.33 -14.65 14.50
N ALA A 209 -3.35 -14.42 13.68
CA ALA A 209 -3.50 -15.13 12.41
C ALA A 209 -2.39 -14.75 11.42
N ALA A 210 -2.01 -13.48 11.34
CA ALA A 210 -0.91 -13.02 10.52
C ALA A 210 0.44 -13.61 10.99
N GLU A 211 0.72 -13.61 12.29
CA GLU A 211 1.92 -14.22 12.88
C GLU A 211 1.96 -15.73 12.68
N ALA A 212 0.82 -16.41 12.72
CA ALA A 212 0.75 -17.84 12.41
C ALA A 212 1.04 -18.11 10.94
N GLY A 213 0.49 -17.30 10.04
CA GLY A 213 0.77 -17.37 8.60
C GLY A 213 2.24 -17.09 8.27
N ALA A 214 2.83 -16.06 8.86
CA ALA A 214 4.24 -15.70 8.64
C ALA A 214 5.23 -16.80 9.08
N ARG A 215 4.86 -17.59 10.10
CA ARG A 215 5.66 -18.72 10.57
C ARG A 215 5.57 -19.97 9.69
N LYS A 216 4.71 -19.99 8.66
CA LYS A 216 4.63 -21.11 7.72
C LYS A 216 5.88 -21.12 6.84
N GLY A 217 6.66 -22.20 6.92
CA GLY A 217 7.73 -22.45 5.95
C GLY A 217 7.18 -22.89 4.59
N ALA A 218 8.02 -22.84 3.55
CA ALA A 218 7.67 -23.20 2.17
C ALA A 218 6.94 -24.56 2.04
N ALA A 219 7.31 -25.55 2.87
CA ALA A 219 6.70 -26.88 2.89
C ALA A 219 5.18 -26.86 3.17
N ALA A 220 4.67 -25.86 3.88
CA ALA A 220 3.24 -25.71 4.16
C ALA A 220 2.40 -25.50 2.89
N TYR A 221 3.03 -25.08 1.79
CA TYR A 221 2.35 -24.74 0.54
C TYR A 221 2.40 -25.86 -0.51
N GLY A 222 2.94 -27.04 -0.16
CA GLY A 222 2.93 -28.22 -1.02
C GLY A 222 3.54 -27.95 -2.40
N GLN A 223 2.72 -28.07 -3.46
CA GLN A 223 3.15 -27.79 -4.84
C GLN A 223 3.58 -26.33 -5.07
N GLY A 224 3.16 -25.39 -4.23
CA GLY A 224 3.60 -23.99 -4.27
C GLY A 224 4.96 -23.73 -3.61
N SER A 225 5.50 -24.71 -2.87
CA SER A 225 6.73 -24.57 -2.07
C SER A 225 7.91 -23.89 -2.80
N PRO A 226 8.23 -24.19 -4.09
CA PRO A 226 9.34 -23.54 -4.78
C PRO A 226 9.20 -22.00 -4.91
N ARG A 227 7.96 -21.48 -4.88
CA ARG A 227 7.66 -20.04 -4.98
C ARG A 227 7.56 -19.35 -3.62
N GLU A 228 7.59 -20.12 -2.53
CA GLU A 228 7.41 -19.63 -1.15
C GLU A 228 8.72 -19.76 -0.35
N THR A 229 9.86 -19.81 -1.06
CA THR A 229 11.19 -19.84 -0.43
C THR A 229 11.70 -18.42 -0.19
N ASP A 230 12.49 -18.21 0.87
CA ASP A 230 13.07 -16.89 1.18
C ASP A 230 13.81 -16.25 -0.02
N PRO A 231 14.65 -16.99 -0.80
CA PRO A 231 15.29 -16.41 -1.98
C PRO A 231 14.30 -15.99 -3.06
N PHE A 232 13.22 -16.75 -3.25
CA PHE A 232 12.19 -16.40 -4.24
C PHE A 232 11.40 -15.17 -3.82
N ILE A 233 10.94 -15.14 -2.57
CA ILE A 233 10.22 -14.00 -2.00
C ILE A 233 11.10 -12.75 -2.04
N ALA A 234 12.37 -12.85 -1.65
CA ALA A 234 13.31 -11.74 -1.71
C ALA A 234 13.51 -11.21 -3.14
N ALA A 235 13.61 -12.11 -4.13
CA ALA A 235 13.72 -11.72 -5.54
C ALA A 235 12.45 -11.02 -6.05
N VAL A 236 11.26 -11.52 -5.70
CA VAL A 236 9.98 -10.88 -6.02
C VAL A 236 9.89 -9.48 -5.39
N LEU A 237 10.16 -9.37 -4.09
CA LEU A 237 10.13 -8.09 -3.37
C LEU A 237 11.13 -7.09 -3.94
N ARG A 238 12.33 -7.56 -4.32
CA ARG A 238 13.32 -6.71 -4.98
C ARG A 238 12.82 -6.18 -6.31
N ARG A 239 12.29 -7.05 -7.15
CA ARG A 239 11.78 -6.65 -8.46
C ARG A 239 10.59 -5.69 -8.33
N MET A 240 9.67 -5.96 -7.41
CA MET A 240 8.46 -5.15 -7.22
C MET A 240 8.72 -3.81 -6.53
N ILE A 241 9.58 -3.78 -5.51
CA ILE A 241 9.72 -2.63 -4.62
C ILE A 241 11.01 -1.85 -4.87
N TYR A 242 12.13 -2.53 -5.08
CA TYR A 242 13.43 -1.87 -5.24
C TYR A 242 13.72 -1.51 -6.70
N ASP A 243 13.33 -2.36 -7.64
CA ASP A 243 13.66 -2.16 -9.05
C ASP A 243 12.55 -1.40 -9.81
N GLY A 244 11.32 -1.34 -9.29
CA GLY A 244 10.25 -0.41 -9.71
C GLY A 244 9.81 -0.39 -11.19
N GLU A 245 10.39 -1.23 -12.04
CA GLU A 245 10.33 -1.13 -13.51
C GLU A 245 9.50 -2.25 -14.17
N THR A 246 8.60 -2.91 -13.46
CA THR A 246 7.85 -4.04 -14.04
C THR A 246 6.35 -3.82 -13.97
N GLU A 247 5.70 -3.78 -15.14
CA GLU A 247 4.24 -3.80 -15.22
C GLU A 247 3.70 -5.17 -14.76
N PRO A 248 2.72 -5.21 -13.85
CA PRO A 248 2.09 -6.47 -13.43
C PRO A 248 1.36 -7.13 -14.62
N GLY A 249 2.00 -8.12 -15.25
CA GLY A 249 1.41 -8.83 -16.39
C GLY A 249 2.42 -9.41 -17.39
N ASP A 250 3.70 -9.05 -17.27
CA ASP A 250 4.72 -9.57 -18.16
C ASP A 250 4.96 -11.08 -17.91
N ALA A 251 4.75 -11.90 -18.94
CA ALA A 251 5.03 -13.34 -18.92
C ALA A 251 6.51 -13.65 -18.60
N SER A 252 7.38 -12.64 -18.70
CA SER A 252 8.78 -12.71 -18.29
C SER A 252 8.99 -12.70 -16.78
N PHE A 253 8.03 -12.28 -15.95
CA PHE A 253 8.27 -12.02 -14.52
C PHE A 253 8.76 -13.27 -13.77
N ASP A 254 8.02 -14.38 -13.87
CA ASP A 254 8.40 -15.63 -13.21
C ASP A 254 9.72 -16.17 -13.78
N GLN A 255 9.92 -16.15 -15.11
CA GLN A 255 11.16 -16.60 -15.75
C GLN A 255 12.38 -15.78 -15.33
N VAL A 256 12.23 -14.45 -15.19
CA VAL A 256 13.30 -13.54 -14.76
C VAL A 256 13.64 -13.77 -13.30
N VAL A 257 12.62 -13.90 -12.43
CA VAL A 257 12.82 -14.19 -11.00
C VAL A 257 13.51 -15.54 -10.82
N PHE A 258 13.01 -16.62 -11.45
CA PHE A 258 13.67 -17.93 -11.40
C PHE A 258 15.09 -17.89 -11.99
N GLY A 259 15.31 -17.16 -13.09
CA GLY A 259 16.64 -17.00 -13.69
C GLY A 259 17.62 -16.22 -12.79
N GLN A 260 17.15 -15.23 -12.03
CA GLN A 260 17.98 -14.53 -11.04
C GLN A 260 18.34 -15.42 -9.86
N ILE A 261 17.40 -16.22 -9.35
CA ILE A 261 17.64 -17.17 -8.26
C ILE A 261 18.63 -18.25 -8.69
N ASN A 262 18.45 -18.83 -9.87
CA ASN A 262 19.36 -19.85 -10.39
C ASN A 262 20.79 -19.32 -10.56
N ARG A 263 20.95 -18.06 -10.99
CA ARG A 263 22.27 -17.40 -11.07
C ARG A 263 22.89 -17.13 -9.70
N ALA A 264 22.08 -16.70 -8.73
CA ALA A 264 22.54 -16.47 -7.37
C ALA A 264 22.99 -17.78 -6.70
N ASN A 265 22.21 -18.86 -6.85
CA ASN A 265 22.55 -20.18 -6.34
C ASN A 265 23.81 -20.76 -7.00
N ALA A 266 23.98 -20.57 -8.32
CA ALA A 266 25.18 -20.99 -9.03
C ALA A 266 26.44 -20.20 -8.66
N ALA A 267 26.31 -18.95 -8.23
CA ALA A 267 27.42 -18.15 -7.73
C ALA A 267 27.87 -18.62 -6.34
N ILE A 268 26.93 -18.91 -5.43
CA ILE A 268 27.22 -19.45 -4.09
C ILE A 268 27.97 -20.79 -4.20
N GLN A 269 27.54 -21.68 -5.10
CA GLN A 269 28.21 -22.97 -5.32
C GLN A 269 29.63 -22.87 -5.90
N ARG A 270 30.04 -21.71 -6.44
CA ARG A 270 31.39 -21.49 -6.97
C ARG A 270 32.35 -20.87 -5.95
N ASP A 271 31.82 -20.21 -4.92
CA ASP A 271 32.62 -19.59 -3.86
C ASP A 271 32.94 -20.57 -2.70
N ASP A 272 32.29 -21.75 -2.69
CA ASP A 272 32.51 -22.84 -1.72
C ASP A 272 33.51 -23.92 -2.22
N GLY A 273 34.29 -23.64 -3.27
CA GLY A 273 35.32 -24.53 -3.84
C GLY A 273 36.68 -23.87 -3.95
#